data_AF-A0A3D0WFY8-F1
#
_entry.id   AF-A0A3D0WFY8-F1
#
_cell.length_a   1.000
_cell.length_b   1.000
_cell.length_c   1.000
_cell.angle_alpha   90.00
_cell.angle_beta   90.00
_cell.angle_gamma   90.00
#
_symmetry.space_group_name_H-M   'P 1'
#
loop_
_entity.id
_entity.type
_entity.pdbx_description
1 polymer ?
#
loop_
_entity_poly.entity_id
_entity_poly.type
_entity_poly.pdbx_seq_one_letter_code
_entity_poly.pdbx_strand_id
1 'polypeptide(L)'
;MVFALAGDSTMTSCMEANGSLTCTREDGEPSGPASTRRQRWLPTPIVNRDVRIIVPMSSLLPPIASYARLIGEHAEIASRAARLATATTRGEAAAVREALDELADALIEHLANEDREIHPRLMAARDGGVRISAQEARVRYETLAAGWIALIEKWPSPRIESDREGFATESGALIERLYARIREEDDLLYPAALASGQMALKG
;
A
#
# COMPACT_ATOMS: atom_id res chain seq x y z
N MET A 1 -2.35 -7.91 -11.62
CA MET A 1 -3.71 -8.24 -11.16
C MET A 1 -4.03 -7.28 -10.02
N VAL A 2 -5.07 -6.46 -10.15
CA VAL A 2 -5.47 -5.47 -9.14
C VAL A 2 -6.40 -6.16 -8.16
N PHE A 3 -6.05 -6.21 -6.87
CA PHE A 3 -6.90 -6.84 -5.85
C PHE A 3 -7.64 -5.75 -5.05
N ALA A 4 -8.97 -5.78 -5.13
CA ALA A 4 -9.86 -5.06 -4.25
C ALA A 4 -10.39 -6.04 -3.21
N LEU A 5 -10.17 -5.76 -1.92
CA LEU A 5 -10.89 -6.41 -0.84
C LEU A 5 -12.13 -5.57 -0.52
N ALA A 6 -13.30 -6.06 -0.92
CA ALA A 6 -14.56 -5.58 -0.40
C ALA A 6 -14.84 -6.33 0.91
N GLY A 7 -14.80 -5.61 2.02
CA GLY A 7 -15.36 -6.06 3.29
C GLY A 7 -16.24 -4.93 3.80
N ASP A 8 -17.54 -5.06 3.66
CA ASP A 8 -18.49 -4.26 4.42
C ASP A 8 -19.43 -5.20 5.15
N SER A 9 -19.37 -5.17 6.48
CA SER A 9 -20.29 -5.88 7.38
C SER A 9 -20.99 -4.84 8.23
N THR A 10 -22.09 -4.31 7.69
CA THR A 10 -23.19 -3.79 8.50
C THR A 10 -24.43 -4.58 8.12
N MET A 11 -24.90 -5.43 9.03
CA MET A 11 -26.17 -6.15 8.91
C MET A 11 -27.32 -5.14 8.92
N THR A 12 -27.87 -4.83 7.74
CA THR A 12 -29.17 -4.17 7.59
C THR A 12 -30.21 -5.27 7.36
N SER A 13 -31.19 -5.40 8.26
CA SER A 13 -32.32 -6.31 8.08
C SER A 13 -33.31 -5.70 7.07
N CYS A 14 -33.39 -6.29 5.88
CA CYS A 14 -34.35 -5.88 4.83
C CYS A 14 -35.48 -6.91 4.75
N MET A 15 -36.74 -6.46 4.79
CA MET A 15 -37.90 -7.28 4.45
C MET A 15 -38.44 -6.85 3.07
N GLU A 16 -38.68 -7.82 2.18
CA GLU A 16 -39.34 -7.58 0.90
C GLU A 16 -40.87 -7.55 1.08
N ALA A 17 -41.50 -6.48 0.61
CA ALA A 17 -42.93 -6.46 0.34
C ALA A 17 -43.15 -5.88 -1.06
N ASN A 18 -43.79 -6.67 -1.95
CA ASN A 18 -44.18 -6.27 -3.30
C ASN A 18 -43.05 -5.74 -4.21
N GLY A 19 -41.91 -6.45 -4.23
CA GLY A 19 -40.89 -6.29 -5.27
C GLY A 19 -40.10 -4.98 -5.24
N SER A 20 -40.12 -4.25 -4.12
CA SER A 20 -39.32 -3.04 -3.90
C SER A 20 -38.66 -3.09 -2.53
N LEU A 21 -37.34 -2.93 -2.49
CA LEU A 21 -36.55 -2.86 -1.26
C LEU A 21 -36.59 -1.42 -0.72
N THR A 22 -37.20 -1.22 0.44
CA THR A 22 -37.17 0.06 1.17
C THR A 22 -36.37 -0.08 2.45
N CYS A 23 -35.38 0.80 2.65
CA CYS A 23 -34.60 0.90 3.88
C CYS A 23 -34.86 2.28 4.50
N THR A 24 -35.27 2.34 5.77
CA THR A 24 -35.47 3.57 6.53
C THR A 24 -34.43 3.66 7.66
N ARG A 25 -33.75 4.81 7.79
CA ARG A 25 -32.94 5.15 8.97
C ARG A 25 -33.86 5.77 10.03
N GLU A 26 -33.63 5.49 11.31
CA GLU A 26 -34.57 5.81 12.40
C GLU A 26 -34.71 7.30 12.77
N ASP A 27 -33.95 8.22 12.14
CA ASP A 27 -33.90 9.62 12.57
C ASP A 27 -34.31 10.56 11.42
N GLY A 28 -35.61 10.88 11.35
CA GLY A 28 -36.24 11.65 10.27
C GLY A 28 -35.97 13.17 10.31
N GLU A 29 -34.76 13.62 9.98
CA GLU A 29 -34.47 15.06 9.75
C GLU A 29 -33.74 15.33 8.42
N PRO A 30 -34.12 16.39 7.66
CA PRO A 30 -33.48 16.73 6.39
C PRO A 30 -32.21 17.56 6.61
N SER A 31 -31.05 17.05 6.20
CA SER A 31 -29.79 17.79 6.23
C SER A 31 -29.55 18.49 4.88
N GLY A 32 -29.44 19.83 4.90
CA GLY A 32 -28.91 20.64 3.79
C GLY A 32 -27.47 20.27 3.43
N PRO A 33 -26.92 20.78 2.30
CA PRO A 33 -25.70 20.24 1.74
C PRO A 33 -24.47 20.59 2.59
N ALA A 34 -24.07 19.67 3.45
CA ALA A 34 -22.72 19.64 4.02
C ALA A 34 -21.74 19.46 2.85
N SER A 35 -20.86 20.46 2.66
CA SER A 35 -19.82 20.46 1.64
C SER A 35 -18.86 19.30 1.85
N THR A 36 -19.19 18.18 1.21
CA THR A 36 -18.36 16.99 1.19
C THR A 36 -17.39 17.14 0.02
N ARG A 37 -16.23 17.76 0.27
CA ARG A 37 -15.07 17.51 -0.60
C ARG A 37 -14.55 16.11 -0.26
N ARG A 38 -15.30 15.10 -0.68
CA ARG A 38 -14.89 13.70 -0.71
C ARG A 38 -13.82 13.58 -1.79
N GLN A 39 -12.55 13.64 -1.41
CA GLN A 39 -11.54 12.97 -2.23
C GLN A 39 -11.66 11.48 -1.93
N ARG A 40 -12.61 10.87 -2.63
CA ARG A 40 -12.73 9.42 -2.76
C ARG A 40 -11.49 8.96 -3.52
N TRP A 41 -10.51 8.42 -2.81
CA TRP A 41 -9.39 7.73 -3.43
C TRP A 41 -9.92 6.39 -3.96
N LEU A 42 -10.32 6.39 -5.23
CA LEU A 42 -10.32 5.16 -6.02
C LEU A 42 -8.92 5.09 -6.63
N PRO A 43 -8.17 3.98 -6.52
CA PRO A 43 -6.95 3.84 -7.29
C PRO A 43 -7.36 3.95 -8.76
N THR A 44 -6.99 5.04 -9.42
CA THR A 44 -7.20 5.16 -10.86
C THR A 44 -6.37 4.05 -11.52
N PRO A 45 -6.95 3.20 -12.37
CA PRO A 45 -6.13 2.48 -13.31
C PRO A 45 -5.46 3.56 -14.18
N ILE A 46 -4.14 3.51 -14.31
CA ILE A 46 -3.44 4.28 -15.34
C ILE A 46 -3.93 3.74 -16.69
N VAL A 47 -5.04 4.28 -17.20
CA VAL A 47 -5.53 4.02 -18.54
C VAL A 47 -5.00 5.15 -19.40
N ASN A 48 -3.91 4.86 -20.10
CA ASN A 48 -3.37 5.71 -21.14
C ASN A 48 -4.40 5.74 -22.29
N ARG A 49 -5.14 6.84 -22.46
CA ARG A 49 -6.03 7.02 -23.62
C ARG A 49 -5.25 7.72 -24.73
N ASP A 50 -5.21 7.01 -25.86
CA ASP A 50 -4.81 7.46 -27.19
C ASP A 50 -3.31 7.56 -27.50
N VAL A 51 -2.66 6.41 -27.58
CA VAL A 51 -1.75 6.11 -28.70
C VAL A 51 -1.93 4.65 -29.13
N ARG A 52 -2.42 4.40 -30.35
CA ARG A 52 -2.32 3.08 -30.98
C ARG A 52 -0.88 2.87 -31.46
N ILE A 53 0.03 2.55 -30.55
CA ILE A 53 1.31 1.94 -30.92
C ILE A 53 1.07 0.43 -30.99
N ILE A 54 1.24 -0.14 -32.19
CA ILE A 54 1.43 -1.59 -32.32
C ILE A 54 2.82 -1.88 -31.73
N VAL A 55 2.86 -2.33 -30.48
CA VAL A 55 4.09 -2.77 -29.84
C VAL A 55 4.36 -4.22 -30.29
N PRO A 56 5.52 -4.54 -30.90
CA PRO A 56 5.83 -5.93 -31.25
C PRO A 56 5.95 -6.78 -29.97
N MET A 57 5.44 -8.03 -30.02
CA MET A 57 5.43 -9.01 -28.92
C MET A 57 6.80 -9.33 -28.30
N SER A 58 7.91 -8.76 -28.79
CA SER A 58 9.22 -8.81 -28.09
C SER A 58 9.38 -7.78 -26.96
N SER A 59 8.32 -7.04 -26.60
CA SER A 59 8.32 -6.04 -25.52
C SER A 59 7.51 -6.47 -24.27
N LEU A 60 7.52 -7.77 -23.95
CA LEU A 60 6.62 -8.38 -22.96
C LEU A 60 7.13 -8.41 -21.52
N LEU A 61 8.28 -7.80 -21.22
CA LEU A 61 8.79 -7.69 -19.84
C LEU A 61 8.90 -6.22 -19.44
N PRO A 62 8.43 -5.85 -18.23
CA PRO A 62 8.58 -4.48 -17.69
C PRO A 62 10.06 -4.08 -17.62
N PRO A 63 10.42 -2.79 -17.50
CA PRO A 63 11.82 -2.38 -17.37
C PRO A 63 12.54 -3.18 -16.27
N ILE A 64 13.84 -3.45 -16.48
CA ILE A 64 14.64 -4.12 -15.45
C ILE A 64 14.85 -3.11 -14.31
N ALA A 65 14.36 -3.45 -13.12
CA ALA A 65 14.61 -2.65 -11.94
C ALA A 65 16.11 -2.59 -11.61
N SER A 66 16.53 -1.48 -11.01
CA SER A 66 17.87 -1.33 -10.48
C SER A 66 17.90 -1.66 -9.00
N TYR A 67 18.79 -2.56 -8.59
CA TYR A 67 19.10 -2.85 -7.19
C TYR A 67 19.45 -1.58 -6.42
N ALA A 68 20.39 -0.78 -6.95
CA ALA A 68 20.82 0.46 -6.31
C ALA A 68 19.67 1.46 -6.09
N ARG A 69 18.70 1.54 -7.03
CA ARG A 69 17.50 2.37 -6.86
C ARG A 69 16.64 1.88 -5.69
N LEU A 70 16.32 0.58 -5.67
CA LEU A 70 15.44 0.00 -4.65
C LEU A 70 16.05 0.04 -3.25
N ILE A 71 17.35 -0.20 -3.11
CA ILE A 71 18.07 -0.01 -1.84
C ILE A 71 18.02 1.47 -1.39
N GLY A 72 18.13 2.41 -2.33
CA GLY A 72 17.95 3.83 -2.04
C GLY A 72 16.54 4.14 -1.52
N GLU A 73 15.51 3.57 -2.13
CA GLU A 73 14.12 3.70 -1.69
C GLU A 73 13.91 3.10 -0.28
N HIS A 74 14.50 1.95 0.03
CA HIS A 74 14.47 1.38 1.38
C HIS A 74 15.11 2.30 2.42
N ALA A 75 16.24 2.94 2.09
CA ALA A 75 16.87 3.91 2.98
C ALA A 75 15.97 5.13 3.24
N GLU A 76 15.29 5.63 2.21
CA GLU A 76 14.32 6.73 2.34
C GLU A 76 13.11 6.33 3.19
N ILE A 77 12.56 5.14 2.98
CA ILE A 77 11.45 4.59 3.77
C ILE A 77 11.87 4.44 5.24
N ALA A 78 13.05 3.88 5.51
CA ALA A 78 13.58 3.71 6.86
C ALA A 78 13.77 5.08 7.56
N SER A 79 14.28 6.07 6.84
CA SER A 79 14.42 7.45 7.34
C SER A 79 13.07 8.06 7.73
N ARG A 80 12.04 7.90 6.89
CA ARG A 80 10.68 8.40 7.18
C ARG A 80 10.02 7.65 8.33
N ALA A 81 10.25 6.34 8.46
CA ALA A 81 9.79 5.55 9.60
C ALA A 81 10.43 6.02 10.91
N ALA A 82 11.73 6.32 10.91
CA ALA A 82 12.41 6.90 12.07
C ALA A 82 11.88 8.31 12.42
N ARG A 83 11.55 9.13 11.42
CA ARG A 83 10.90 10.44 11.63
C ARG A 83 9.52 10.27 12.27
N LEU A 84 8.70 9.33 11.81
CA LEU A 84 7.40 9.04 12.43
C LEU A 84 7.55 8.59 13.89
N ALA A 85 8.48 7.68 14.18
CA ALA A 85 8.75 7.25 15.56
C ALA A 85 9.19 8.41 16.46
N THR A 86 10.03 9.32 15.93
CA THR A 86 10.46 10.52 16.65
C THR A 86 9.31 11.50 16.86
N ALA A 87 8.48 11.75 15.85
CA ALA A 87 7.31 12.60 15.97
C ALA A 87 6.30 12.05 16.98
N THR A 88 6.10 10.72 17.00
CA THR A 88 5.19 10.06 17.94
C THR A 88 5.59 10.29 19.40
N THR A 89 6.88 10.39 19.69
CA THR A 89 7.41 10.59 21.04
C THR A 89 7.56 12.06 21.44
N ARG A 90 7.75 12.98 20.48
CA ARG A 90 8.19 14.36 20.77
C ARG A 90 7.38 15.46 20.07
N GLY A 91 6.54 15.09 19.12
CA GLY A 91 5.82 16.03 18.25
C GLY A 91 4.36 16.21 18.64
N GLU A 92 3.78 17.32 18.18
CA GLU A 92 2.34 17.56 18.25
C GLU A 92 1.59 16.63 17.27
N ALA A 93 0.30 16.37 17.49
CA ALA A 93 -0.46 15.43 16.66
C ALA A 93 -0.47 15.80 15.16
N ALA A 94 -0.35 17.08 14.82
CA ALA A 94 -0.19 17.52 13.44
C ALA A 94 1.13 17.05 12.80
N ALA A 95 2.25 17.14 13.52
CA ALA A 95 3.55 16.67 13.05
C ALA A 95 3.62 15.14 12.96
N VAL A 96 2.96 14.43 13.88
CA VAL A 96 2.80 12.97 13.79
C VAL A 96 2.03 12.60 12.53
N ARG A 97 0.94 13.32 12.25
CA ARG A 97 0.11 13.07 11.09
C ARG A 97 0.84 13.34 9.78
N GLU A 98 1.59 14.43 9.70
CA GLU A 98 2.43 14.75 8.55
C GLU A 98 3.48 13.66 8.29
N ALA A 99 4.20 13.23 9.33
CA ALA A 99 5.19 12.16 9.21
C ALA A 99 4.56 10.81 8.80
N LEU A 100 3.33 10.54 9.22
CA LEU A 100 2.56 9.37 8.81
C LEU A 100 2.25 9.40 7.31
N ASP A 101 1.78 10.54 6.81
CA ASP A 101 1.44 10.73 5.40
C ASP A 101 2.67 10.63 4.50
N GLU A 102 3.79 11.28 4.88
CA GLU A 102 5.03 11.21 4.11
C GLU A 102 5.59 9.79 4.00
N LEU A 103 5.51 9.01 5.07
CA LEU A 103 5.92 7.60 5.05
C LEU A 103 4.98 6.77 4.16
N ALA A 104 3.68 7.02 4.24
CA ALA A 104 2.69 6.33 3.42
C ALA A 104 2.93 6.58 1.93
N ASP A 105 3.18 7.83 1.53
CA ASP A 105 3.45 8.19 0.14
C ASP A 105 4.71 7.46 -0.40
N ALA A 106 5.79 7.45 0.39
CA ALA A 106 7.03 6.74 0.03
C ALA A 106 6.78 5.24 -0.15
N LEU A 107 6.04 4.64 0.78
CA LEU A 107 5.74 3.22 0.74
C LEU A 107 4.87 2.89 -0.46
N ILE A 108 3.80 3.64 -0.72
CA ILE A 108 2.91 3.42 -1.86
C ILE A 108 3.67 3.46 -3.19
N GLU A 109 4.54 4.46 -3.37
CA GLU A 109 5.36 4.59 -4.57
C GLU A 109 6.30 3.38 -4.73
N HIS A 110 7.00 3.01 -3.67
CA HIS A 110 7.90 1.85 -3.67
C HIS A 110 7.18 0.55 -4.01
N LEU A 111 6.04 0.27 -3.37
CA LEU A 111 5.23 -0.92 -3.65
C LEU A 111 4.75 -0.96 -5.10
N ALA A 112 4.33 0.18 -5.65
CA ALA A 112 3.91 0.27 -7.04
C ALA A 112 5.07 -0.02 -8.01
N ASN A 113 6.31 0.35 -7.64
CA ASN A 113 7.49 0.04 -8.42
C ASN A 113 7.82 -1.47 -8.38
N GLU A 114 7.73 -2.11 -7.22
CA GLU A 114 7.94 -3.56 -7.11
C GLU A 114 6.88 -4.39 -7.86
N ASP A 115 5.61 -4.00 -7.76
CA ASP A 115 4.51 -4.62 -8.50
C ASP A 115 4.67 -4.50 -10.01
N ARG A 116 5.24 -3.38 -10.47
CA ARG A 116 5.45 -3.13 -11.90
C ARG A 116 6.69 -3.83 -12.43
N GLU A 117 7.79 -3.83 -11.68
CA GLU A 117 9.12 -4.14 -12.21
C GLU A 117 9.69 -5.45 -11.69
N ILE A 118 9.43 -5.83 -10.42
CA ILE A 118 10.06 -6.97 -9.76
C ILE A 118 9.19 -8.21 -9.83
N HIS A 119 8.00 -8.15 -9.24
CA HIS A 119 7.16 -9.33 -9.09
C HIS A 119 6.83 -10.00 -10.44
N PRO A 120 6.47 -9.28 -11.53
CA PRO A 120 6.20 -9.92 -12.81
C PRO A 120 7.40 -10.67 -13.37
N ARG A 121 8.61 -10.15 -13.17
CA ARG A 121 9.86 -10.76 -13.65
C ARG A 121 10.22 -12.01 -12.85
N LEU A 122 10.11 -11.94 -11.53
CA LEU A 122 10.34 -13.09 -10.67
C LEU A 122 9.33 -14.21 -10.91
N MET A 123 8.05 -13.86 -11.16
CA MET A 123 7.02 -14.84 -11.55
C MET A 123 7.29 -15.48 -12.92
N ALA A 124 7.97 -14.77 -13.83
CA ALA A 124 8.36 -15.28 -15.14
C ALA A 124 9.73 -15.98 -15.15
N ALA A 125 10.46 -16.01 -14.02
CA ALA A 125 11.77 -16.63 -13.94
C ALA A 125 11.70 -18.11 -14.31
N ARG A 126 12.73 -18.63 -15.01
CA ARG A 126 12.79 -20.06 -15.40
C ARG A 126 12.93 -20.98 -14.19
N ASP A 127 13.68 -20.51 -13.19
CA ASP A 127 13.88 -21.22 -11.93
C ASP A 127 12.56 -21.30 -11.14
N GLY A 128 12.10 -22.53 -10.87
CA GLY A 128 10.87 -22.76 -10.13
C GLY A 128 10.96 -22.38 -8.64
N GLY A 129 12.13 -22.50 -8.04
CA GLY A 129 12.38 -22.07 -6.66
C GLY A 129 12.25 -20.55 -6.53
N VAL A 130 12.84 -19.79 -7.45
CA VAL A 130 12.71 -18.32 -7.50
C VAL A 130 11.24 -17.90 -7.60
N ARG A 131 10.46 -18.56 -8.47
CA ARG A 131 9.01 -18.27 -8.59
C ARG A 131 8.26 -18.54 -7.28
N ILE A 132 8.51 -19.68 -6.63
CA ILE A 132 7.83 -20.04 -5.38
C ILE A 132 8.19 -19.05 -4.27
N SER A 133 9.48 -18.77 -4.06
CA SER A 133 9.93 -17.83 -3.02
C SER A 133 9.35 -16.43 -3.23
N ALA A 134 9.32 -15.93 -4.47
CA ALA A 134 8.75 -14.63 -4.77
C ALA A 134 7.22 -14.59 -4.55
N GLN A 135 6.50 -15.69 -4.79
CA GLN A 135 5.06 -15.76 -4.55
C GLN A 135 4.77 -15.80 -3.05
N GLU A 136 5.55 -16.56 -2.28
CA GLU A 136 5.41 -16.63 -0.83
C GLU A 136 5.72 -15.27 -0.16
N ALA A 137 6.79 -14.58 -0.60
CA ALA A 137 7.10 -13.23 -0.15
C ALA A 137 5.95 -12.28 -0.45
N ARG A 138 5.43 -12.30 -1.68
CA ARG A 138 4.30 -11.44 -2.08
C ARG A 138 3.07 -11.64 -1.19
N VAL A 139 2.69 -12.88 -0.88
CA VAL A 139 1.54 -13.18 0.00
C VAL A 139 1.76 -12.67 1.43
N ARG A 140 2.97 -12.77 1.98
CA ARG A 140 3.30 -12.18 3.29
C ARG A 140 3.11 -10.67 3.30
N TYR A 141 3.36 -10.02 2.16
CA TYR A 141 3.39 -8.58 2.02
C TYR A 141 2.03 -7.92 1.72
N GLU A 142 1.07 -8.67 1.17
CA GLU A 142 -0.26 -8.16 0.77
C GLU A 142 -1.00 -7.43 1.90
N THR A 143 -0.71 -7.78 3.15
CA THR A 143 -1.37 -7.21 4.34
C THR A 143 -0.72 -5.92 4.86
N LEU A 144 0.43 -5.49 4.33
CA LEU A 144 1.14 -4.31 4.83
C LEU A 144 0.53 -3.00 4.31
N ALA A 145 0.27 -2.90 3.00
CA ALA A 145 -0.34 -1.70 2.40
C ALA A 145 -1.75 -1.44 2.95
N ALA A 146 -2.56 -2.49 3.07
CA ALA A 146 -3.88 -2.41 3.68
C ALA A 146 -3.80 -1.98 5.16
N GLY A 147 -2.78 -2.45 5.89
CA GLY A 147 -2.53 -2.04 7.28
C GLY A 147 -2.22 -0.54 7.39
N TRP A 148 -1.41 0.01 6.50
CA TRP A 148 -1.12 1.45 6.48
C TRP A 148 -2.35 2.30 6.15
N ILE A 149 -3.16 1.89 5.18
CA ILE A 149 -4.42 2.57 4.85
C ILE A 149 -5.34 2.59 6.07
N ALA A 150 -5.51 1.44 6.72
CA ALA A 150 -6.33 1.34 7.93
C ALA A 150 -5.79 2.22 9.07
N LEU A 151 -4.47 2.31 9.24
CA LEU A 151 -3.85 3.19 10.23
C LEU A 151 -4.16 4.66 9.94
N ILE A 152 -3.99 5.08 8.69
CA ILE A 152 -4.24 6.46 8.23
C ILE A 152 -5.70 6.88 8.45
N GLU A 153 -6.65 6.00 8.12
CA GLU A 153 -8.08 6.26 8.29
C GLU A 153 -8.47 6.29 9.76
N LYS A 154 -7.89 5.38 10.56
CA LYS A 154 -8.21 5.25 11.97
C LYS A 154 -7.69 6.42 12.81
N TRP A 155 -6.55 7.00 12.44
CA TRP A 155 -5.80 7.97 13.24
C TRP A 155 -5.72 9.36 12.58
N PRO A 156 -6.82 10.14 12.58
CA PRO A 156 -6.75 11.57 12.29
C PRO A 156 -6.11 12.33 13.47
N SER A 157 -5.58 13.54 13.23
CA SER A 157 -4.86 14.31 14.26
C SER A 157 -5.62 14.47 15.59
N PRO A 158 -6.94 14.74 15.63
CA PRO A 158 -7.66 14.83 16.90
C PRO A 158 -7.64 13.54 17.73
N ARG A 159 -7.65 12.38 17.06
CA ARG A 159 -7.59 11.08 17.73
C ARG A 159 -6.18 10.79 18.23
N ILE A 160 -5.17 11.10 17.43
CA ILE A 160 -3.76 11.00 17.84
C ILE A 160 -3.53 11.85 19.09
N GLU A 161 -4.08 13.07 19.15
CA GLU A 161 -3.95 13.93 20.32
C GLU A 161 -4.61 13.32 21.56
N SER A 162 -5.79 12.70 21.42
CA SER A 162 -6.52 12.09 22.53
C SER A 162 -5.97 10.75 23.00
N ASP A 163 -5.27 10.01 22.14
CA ASP A 163 -4.81 8.64 22.38
C ASP A 163 -3.46 8.38 21.69
N ARG A 164 -2.41 8.98 22.25
CA ARG A 164 -1.04 8.85 21.72
C ARG A 164 -0.46 7.46 21.91
N GLU A 165 -0.79 6.79 23.01
CA GLU A 165 -0.29 5.46 23.33
C GLU A 165 -0.87 4.39 22.38
N GLY A 166 -2.17 4.48 22.08
CA GLY A 166 -2.81 3.63 21.10
C GLY A 166 -2.20 3.81 19.70
N PHE A 167 -1.98 5.07 19.29
CA PHE A 167 -1.29 5.35 18.03
C PHE A 167 0.12 4.76 17.99
N ALA A 168 0.91 4.98 19.04
CA ALA A 168 2.29 4.50 19.14
C ALA A 168 2.37 2.96 19.06
N THR A 169 1.44 2.28 19.72
CA THR A 169 1.37 0.82 19.72
C THR A 169 1.06 0.27 18.32
N GLU A 170 0.05 0.82 17.65
CA GLU A 170 -0.38 0.33 16.33
C GLU A 170 0.60 0.69 15.22
N SER A 171 1.10 1.93 15.22
CA SER A 171 2.11 2.39 14.26
C SER A 171 3.44 1.64 14.45
N GLY A 172 3.86 1.40 15.69
CA GLY A 172 5.05 0.61 16.00
C GLY A 172 5.00 -0.80 15.42
N ALA A 173 3.88 -1.51 15.61
CA ALA A 173 3.69 -2.85 15.06
C ALA A 173 3.75 -2.88 13.52
N LEU A 174 3.22 -1.85 12.84
CA LEU A 174 3.32 -1.75 11.38
C LEU A 174 4.74 -1.41 10.90
N ILE A 175 5.45 -0.53 11.63
CA ILE A 175 6.85 -0.20 11.35
C ILE A 175 7.75 -1.43 11.50
N GLU A 176 7.55 -2.26 12.52
CA GLU A 176 8.31 -3.51 12.69
C GLU A 176 8.11 -4.46 11.51
N ARG A 177 6.86 -4.61 11.04
CA ARG A 177 6.53 -5.43 9.87
C ARG A 177 7.16 -4.88 8.59
N LEU A 178 7.18 -3.55 8.44
CA LEU A 178 7.86 -2.87 7.33
C LEU A 178 9.36 -3.16 7.32
N TYR A 179 10.04 -3.07 8.47
CA TYR A 179 11.46 -3.42 8.56
C TYR A 179 11.74 -4.90 8.32
N ALA A 180 10.84 -5.80 8.73
CA ALA A 180 10.98 -7.21 8.43
C ALA A 180 10.93 -7.48 6.92
N ARG A 181 10.01 -6.81 6.21
CA ARG A 181 9.89 -6.87 4.75
C ARG A 181 11.15 -6.34 4.05
N ILE A 182 11.60 -5.13 4.41
CA ILE A 182 12.81 -4.51 3.83
C ILE A 182 14.01 -5.46 3.96
N ARG A 183 14.22 -6.06 5.14
CA ARG A 183 15.31 -7.03 5.34
C ARG A 183 15.17 -8.26 4.45
N GLU A 184 13.96 -8.82 4.36
CA GLU A 184 13.71 -9.98 3.51
C GLU A 184 13.94 -9.67 2.02
N GLU A 185 13.57 -8.46 1.58
CA GLU A 185 13.84 -8.00 0.22
C GLU A 185 15.34 -7.81 -0.05
N ASP A 186 16.04 -7.12 0.85
CA ASP A 186 17.48 -6.83 0.75
C ASP A 186 18.33 -8.08 0.80
N ASP A 187 18.01 -9.01 1.71
CA ASP A 187 18.86 -10.17 2.01
C ASP A 187 18.53 -11.38 1.13
N LEU A 188 17.29 -11.48 0.62
CA LEU A 188 16.83 -12.68 -0.10
C LEU A 188 16.25 -12.37 -1.47
N LEU A 189 15.21 -11.53 -1.57
CA LEU A 189 14.45 -11.36 -2.82
C LEU A 189 15.29 -10.70 -3.92
N TYR A 190 15.95 -9.59 -3.60
CA TYR A 190 16.74 -8.83 -4.56
C TYR A 190 18.03 -9.57 -4.97
N PRO A 191 18.79 -10.22 -4.06
CA PRO A 191 19.88 -11.11 -4.45
C PRO A 191 19.43 -12.24 -5.37
N ALA A 192 18.28 -12.87 -5.13
CA ALA A 192 17.72 -13.88 -6.03
C ALA A 192 17.35 -13.30 -7.41
N ALA A 193 16.79 -12.08 -7.45
CA ALA A 193 16.50 -11.37 -8.68
C ALA A 193 17.76 -11.06 -9.49
N LEU A 194 18.85 -10.65 -8.82
CA LEU A 194 20.15 -10.41 -9.44
C LEU A 194 20.76 -11.70 -9.99
N ALA A 195 20.80 -12.76 -9.18
CA ALA A 195 21.38 -14.05 -9.57
C ALA A 195 20.66 -14.70 -10.75
N SER A 196 19.35 -14.46 -10.88
CA SER A 196 18.51 -14.96 -11.98
C SER A 196 18.40 -14.02 -13.19
N GLY A 197 19.14 -12.90 -13.19
CA GLY A 197 19.15 -11.91 -14.27
C GLY A 197 17.83 -11.15 -14.44
N GLN A 198 16.99 -11.12 -13.40
CA GLN A 198 15.71 -10.39 -13.38
C GLN A 198 15.85 -8.95 -12.86
N MET A 199 17.02 -8.59 -12.34
CA MET A 199 17.35 -7.26 -11.82
C MET A 199 18.74 -6.83 -12.31
N ALA A 200 18.95 -5.52 -12.47
CA ALA A 200 20.26 -4.94 -12.79
C ALA A 200 20.93 -4.39 -11.53
N LEU A 201 22.27 -4.46 -11.44
CA LEU A 201 23.03 -3.90 -10.32
C LEU A 201 22.95 -2.37 -10.26
N LYS A 202 23.09 -1.71 -11.42
CA LYS A 202 23.01 -0.24 -11.59
C LYS A 202 22.17 0.08 -12.82
N GLY A 203 21.37 1.13 -12.73
CA GLY A 203 20.63 1.74 -13.85
C GLY A 203 21.38 2.92 -14.42
#